data_AF-A0ABC8SV62-F1
#
_entry.id   AF-A0ABC8SV62-F1
#
_cell.length_a   1.000
_cell.length_b   1.000
_cell.length_c   1.000
_cell.angle_alpha   90.00
_cell.angle_beta   90.00
_cell.angle_gamma   90.00
#
_symmetry.space_group_name_H-M   'P 1'
#
loop_
_entity.id
_entity.type
_entity.pdbx_description
1 polymer ?
#
loop_
_entity_poly.entity_id
_entity_poly.type
_entity_poly.pdbx_seq_one_letter_code
_entity_poly.pdbx_strand_id
1 'polypeptide(L)'
;LARTGKATTSTDVFAFGAFMLEVACGQRPLKVHGAVDDMILVQWVLEKWKEGAILEASDPRLGGDFVVKQMELVLKLGLFCSRNNPVSRPSMRQVMQYLDGDAILPEVFMDAAGVGMAALVGSEMSSEFAMSFPSSSLGSVSANALSGTESLLGGVGR
;
A
#
# COMPACT_ATOMS: atom_id res chain seq x y z
N LEU A 1 -2.89 -17.17 -0.42
CA LEU A 1 -3.13 -16.36 -1.64
C LEU A 1 -3.22 -17.22 -2.93
N ALA A 2 -3.52 -18.52 -2.85
CA ALA A 2 -3.52 -19.44 -4.01
C ALA A 2 -4.92 -19.96 -4.41
N ARG A 3 -5.99 -19.16 -4.24
CA ARG A 3 -7.38 -19.66 -4.39
C ARG A 3 -8.04 -19.40 -5.76
N THR A 4 -7.37 -18.74 -6.70
CA THR A 4 -7.94 -18.45 -8.03
C THR A 4 -7.04 -18.76 -9.22
N GLY A 5 -5.77 -19.13 -9.03
CA GLY A 5 -4.86 -19.58 -10.11
C GLY A 5 -4.59 -18.58 -11.25
N LYS A 6 -5.01 -17.31 -11.11
CA LYS A 6 -4.83 -16.28 -12.15
C LYS A 6 -3.50 -15.57 -11.97
N ALA A 7 -2.60 -15.78 -12.92
CA ALA A 7 -1.36 -15.01 -13.03
C ALA A 7 -1.67 -13.56 -13.41
N THR A 8 -1.05 -12.61 -12.71
CA THR A 8 -1.15 -11.17 -12.93
C THR A 8 0.19 -10.50 -12.62
N THR A 9 0.41 -9.29 -13.11
CA THR A 9 1.60 -8.50 -12.73
C THR A 9 1.72 -8.33 -11.21
N SER A 10 0.60 -8.22 -10.50
CA SER A 10 0.60 -8.11 -9.04
C SER A 10 0.99 -9.41 -8.32
N THR A 11 0.66 -10.58 -8.89
CA THR A 11 1.16 -11.85 -8.33
C THR A 11 2.64 -12.02 -8.57
N ASP A 12 3.18 -11.51 -9.67
CA ASP A 12 4.63 -11.51 -9.93
C ASP A 12 5.37 -10.60 -8.94
N VAL A 13 4.83 -9.42 -8.65
CA VAL A 13 5.37 -8.53 -7.59
C VAL A 13 5.35 -9.21 -6.23
N PHE A 14 4.29 -9.94 -5.90
CA PHE A 14 4.22 -10.69 -4.64
C PHE A 14 5.28 -11.78 -4.57
N ALA A 15 5.44 -12.57 -5.64
CA ALA A 15 6.45 -13.61 -5.72
C ALA A 15 7.87 -13.01 -5.64
N PHE A 16 8.11 -11.88 -6.29
CA PHE A 16 9.36 -11.14 -6.19
C PHE A 16 9.63 -10.66 -4.76
N GLY A 17 8.61 -10.13 -4.06
CA GLY A 17 8.71 -9.74 -2.65
C GLY A 17 9.10 -10.91 -1.75
N ALA A 18 8.46 -12.06 -1.93
CA ALA A 18 8.79 -13.27 -1.19
C ALA A 18 10.22 -13.74 -1.49
N PHE A 19 10.65 -13.66 -2.76
CA PHE A 19 12.01 -13.97 -3.18
C PHE A 19 13.05 -13.01 -2.59
N MET A 20 12.77 -11.71 -2.53
CA MET A 20 13.65 -10.75 -1.86
C MET A 20 13.89 -11.13 -0.40
N LEU A 21 12.82 -11.49 0.32
CA LEU A 21 12.91 -11.93 1.70
C LEU A 21 13.64 -13.27 1.83
N GLU A 22 13.43 -14.20 0.91
CA GLU A 22 14.17 -15.47 0.86
C GLU A 22 15.68 -15.25 0.77
N VAL A 23 16.11 -14.38 -0.13
CA VAL A 23 17.52 -14.05 -0.33
C VAL A 23 18.09 -13.29 0.86
N ALA A 24 17.37 -12.27 1.34
CA ALA A 24 17.83 -11.43 2.44
C ALA A 24 17.94 -12.18 3.77
N CYS A 25 17.03 -13.14 4.03
CA CYS A 25 16.98 -13.90 5.27
C CYS A 25 17.70 -15.25 5.18
N GLY A 26 18.03 -15.73 3.98
CA GLY A 26 18.62 -17.06 3.76
C GLY A 26 17.66 -18.21 4.11
N GLN A 27 16.35 -17.95 4.15
CA GLN A 27 15.31 -18.88 4.59
C GLN A 27 14.25 -19.06 3.51
N ARG A 28 13.70 -20.28 3.35
CA ARG A 28 12.60 -20.51 2.41
C ARG A 28 11.32 -19.77 2.87
N PRO A 29 10.58 -19.08 1.97
CA PRO A 29 9.35 -18.38 2.31
C PRO A 29 8.23 -19.25 2.90
N LEU A 30 8.26 -20.55 2.59
CA LEU A 30 7.32 -21.56 3.05
C LEU A 30 8.06 -22.60 3.91
N LYS A 31 7.54 -22.89 5.11
CA LYS A 31 7.91 -24.12 5.82
C LYS A 31 6.84 -25.16 5.52
N VAL A 32 7.23 -26.28 4.93
CA VAL A 32 6.33 -27.43 4.69
C VAL A 32 6.04 -28.10 6.03
N HIS A 33 5.04 -27.59 6.78
CA HIS A 33 4.51 -28.27 7.97
C HIS A 33 3.00 -28.44 7.82
N GLY A 34 2.61 -29.50 7.11
CA GLY A 34 1.46 -30.36 7.40
C GLY A 34 0.02 -29.83 7.33
N ALA A 35 -0.30 -28.54 7.49
CA ALA A 35 -1.73 -28.15 7.57
C ALA A 35 -2.12 -26.73 7.18
N VAL A 36 -1.21 -25.75 7.10
CA VAL A 36 -1.60 -24.38 6.72
C VAL A 36 -0.49 -23.73 5.91
N ASP A 37 -0.80 -23.41 4.65
CA ASP A 37 0.08 -22.86 3.63
C ASP A 37 0.29 -21.34 3.82
N ASP A 38 0.74 -20.97 5.02
CA ASP A 38 1.03 -19.59 5.37
C ASP A 38 2.52 -19.30 5.11
N MET A 39 2.82 -18.17 4.46
CA MET A 39 4.19 -17.68 4.25
C MET A 39 4.78 -17.24 5.59
N ILE A 40 5.27 -18.21 6.36
CA ILE A 40 5.81 -18.02 7.71
C ILE A 40 6.92 -16.97 7.71
N LEU A 41 7.73 -16.91 6.64
CA LEU A 41 8.83 -15.94 6.55
C LEU A 41 8.31 -14.50 6.50
N VAL A 42 7.32 -14.19 5.67
CA VAL A 42 6.79 -12.83 5.52
C VAL A 42 6.23 -12.33 6.86
N GLN A 43 5.49 -13.18 7.56
CA GLN A 43 4.91 -12.86 8.86
C GLN A 43 5.99 -12.63 9.92
N TRP A 44 7.01 -13.49 9.98
CA TRP A 44 8.12 -13.36 10.92
C TRP A 44 8.94 -12.09 10.70
N VAL A 45 9.26 -11.75 9.43
CA VAL A 45 9.96 -10.50 9.11
C VAL A 45 9.10 -9.27 9.48
N LEU A 46 7.78 -9.35 9.29
CA LEU A 46 6.86 -8.29 9.69
C LEU A 46 6.85 -8.08 11.21
N GLU A 47 6.89 -9.16 12.01
CA GLU A 47 7.01 -9.09 13.46
C GLU A 47 8.33 -8.43 13.88
N LYS A 48 9.45 -8.84 13.26
CA LYS A 48 10.75 -8.22 13.49
C LYS A 48 10.77 -6.73 13.14
N TRP A 49 10.06 -6.33 12.09
CA TRP A 49 9.93 -4.92 11.75
C TRP A 49 9.14 -4.14 12.80
N LYS A 50 8.04 -4.69 13.31
CA LYS A 50 7.25 -4.08 14.39
C LYS A 50 8.02 -3.94 15.71
N GLU A 51 8.92 -4.87 16.00
CA GLU A 51 9.84 -4.83 17.15
C GLU A 51 10.96 -3.78 16.99
N GLY A 52 11.10 -3.15 15.82
CA GLY A 52 12.24 -2.28 15.50
C GLY A 52 13.54 -3.05 15.28
N ALA A 53 13.47 -4.37 15.18
CA ALA A 53 14.61 -5.29 15.09
C ALA A 53 14.71 -5.95 13.71
N ILE A 54 14.31 -5.25 12.64
CA ILE A 54 14.21 -5.83 11.29
C ILE A 54 15.53 -6.43 10.80
N LEU A 55 16.68 -5.87 11.20
CA LEU A 55 18.00 -6.36 10.80
C LEU A 55 18.33 -7.74 11.40
N GLU A 56 17.68 -8.15 12.49
CA GLU A 56 17.80 -9.52 13.01
C GLU A 56 17.20 -10.55 12.04
N ALA A 57 16.41 -10.12 11.05
CA ALA A 57 15.90 -10.99 10.00
C ALA A 57 16.94 -11.31 8.91
N SER A 58 18.09 -10.63 8.89
CA SER A 58 19.14 -10.86 7.89
C SER A 58 19.72 -12.28 7.95
N ASP A 59 20.20 -12.77 6.81
CA ASP A 59 20.81 -14.11 6.70
C ASP A 59 22.00 -14.23 7.67
N PRO A 60 21.93 -15.13 8.66
CA PRO A 60 23.00 -15.31 9.64
C PRO A 60 24.35 -15.67 9.01
N ARG A 61 24.34 -16.25 7.80
CA ARG A 61 25.56 -16.63 7.06
C ARG A 61 26.33 -15.42 6.53
N LEU A 62 25.69 -14.26 6.41
CA LEU A 62 26.38 -13.02 6.04
C LEU A 62 27.23 -12.48 7.18
N GLY A 63 26.98 -12.87 8.43
CA GLY A 63 27.79 -12.44 9.58
C GLY A 63 27.86 -10.91 9.77
N GLY A 64 26.87 -10.17 9.27
CA GLY A 64 26.87 -8.70 9.28
C GLY A 64 27.62 -8.05 8.12
N ASP A 65 28.14 -8.82 7.16
CA ASP A 65 28.81 -8.30 5.96
C ASP A 65 27.79 -7.84 4.90
N PHE A 66 27.11 -6.74 5.22
CA PHE A 66 26.18 -6.06 4.30
C PHE A 66 26.06 -4.59 4.65
N VAL A 67 25.65 -3.77 3.68
CA VAL A 67 25.32 -2.37 3.92
C VAL A 67 23.98 -2.29 4.64
N VAL A 68 24.00 -1.85 5.91
CA VAL A 68 22.83 -1.80 6.79
C VAL A 68 21.60 -1.17 6.13
N LYS A 69 21.77 0.00 5.49
CA LYS A 69 20.67 0.71 4.81
C LYS A 69 20.07 -0.07 3.65
N GLN A 70 20.89 -0.80 2.90
CA GLN A 70 20.43 -1.61 1.76
C GLN A 70 19.69 -2.85 2.24
N MET A 71 20.20 -3.52 3.29
CA MET A 71 19.53 -4.67 3.89
C MET A 71 18.16 -4.26 4.46
N GLU A 72 18.11 -3.16 5.20
CA GLU A 72 16.87 -2.63 5.74
C GLU A 72 15.86 -2.27 4.64
N LEU A 73 16.33 -1.62 3.56
CA LEU A 73 15.51 -1.30 2.39
C LEU A 73 14.92 -2.57 1.75
N VAL A 74 15.75 -3.59 1.50
CA VAL A 74 15.33 -4.84 0.86
C VAL A 74 14.28 -5.56 1.72
N LEU A 75 14.49 -5.62 3.04
CA LEU A 75 13.56 -6.26 3.97
C LEU A 75 12.22 -5.49 4.01
N LYS A 76 12.24 -4.17 4.16
CA LYS A 76 11.03 -3.33 4.13
C LYS A 76 10.31 -3.44 2.79
N LEU A 77 11.02 -3.32 1.67
CA LEU A 77 10.45 -3.38 0.32
C LEU A 77 9.85 -4.77 0.03
N GLY A 78 10.51 -5.84 0.47
CA GLY A 78 10.00 -7.21 0.38
C GLY A 78 8.64 -7.36 1.09
N LEU A 79 8.48 -6.75 2.26
CA LEU A 79 7.18 -6.71 2.98
C LEU A 79 6.10 -5.93 2.22
N PHE A 80 6.44 -4.80 1.59
CA PHE A 80 5.48 -4.03 0.77
C PHE A 80 5.01 -4.81 -0.46
N CYS A 81 5.92 -5.51 -1.13
CA CYS A 81 5.61 -6.35 -2.28
C CYS A 81 4.75 -7.56 -1.88
N SER A 82 5.00 -8.12 -0.68
CA SER A 82 4.33 -9.33 -0.17
C SER A 82 2.99 -9.04 0.54
N ARG A 83 2.39 -7.85 0.39
CA ARG A 83 1.10 -7.52 1.01
C ARG A 83 -0.04 -8.37 0.46
N ASN A 84 -1.00 -8.76 1.30
CA ASN A 84 -2.15 -9.56 0.85
C ASN A 84 -3.05 -8.80 -0.13
N ASN A 85 -3.19 -7.48 0.04
CA ASN A 85 -3.96 -6.64 -0.87
C ASN A 85 -3.12 -6.29 -2.11
N PRO A 86 -3.50 -6.71 -3.33
CA PRO A 86 -2.72 -6.45 -4.55
C PRO A 86 -2.64 -4.96 -4.90
N VAL A 87 -3.61 -4.15 -4.50
CA VAL A 87 -3.67 -2.70 -4.81
C VAL A 87 -2.68 -1.90 -3.98
N SER A 88 -2.28 -2.40 -2.81
CA SER A 88 -1.33 -1.71 -1.93
C SER A 88 0.13 -2.09 -2.19
N ARG A 89 0.38 -2.93 -3.21
CA ARG A 89 1.72 -3.31 -3.66
C ARG A 89 2.26 -2.26 -4.63
N PRO A 90 3.56 -1.96 -4.61
CA PRO A 90 4.18 -1.12 -5.64
C PRO A 90 4.13 -1.80 -7.01
N SER A 91 4.20 -1.01 -8.08
CA SER A 91 4.49 -1.53 -9.42
C SER A 91 5.94 -1.99 -9.50
N MET A 92 6.24 -2.93 -10.42
CA MET A 92 7.63 -3.40 -10.60
C MET A 92 8.60 -2.26 -10.94
N ARG A 93 8.13 -1.24 -11.69
CA ARG A 93 8.92 -0.04 -11.95
C ARG A 93 9.30 0.70 -10.67
N GLN A 94 8.35 0.89 -9.75
CA GLN A 94 8.62 1.54 -8.47
C GLN A 94 9.56 0.70 -7.60
N VAL A 95 9.41 -0.62 -7.60
CA VAL A 95 10.33 -1.54 -6.91
C VAL A 95 11.77 -1.30 -7.36
N MET A 96 12.00 -1.22 -8.68
CA MET A 96 13.33 -0.91 -9.22
C MET A 96 13.82 0.49 -8.81
N GLN A 97 12.97 1.52 -8.88
CA GLN A 97 13.35 2.87 -8.45
C GLN A 97 13.80 2.92 -6.98
N TYR A 98 13.16 2.15 -6.09
CA TYR A 98 13.60 2.07 -4.71
C TYR A 98 14.95 1.36 -4.58
N LEU A 99 15.17 0.26 -5.32
CA LEU A 99 16.42 -0.50 -5.29
C LEU A 99 17.61 0.27 -5.89
N ASP A 100 17.36 1.02 -6.95
CA ASP A 100 18.36 1.86 -7.63
C ASP A 100 18.68 3.15 -6.83
N GLY A 101 17.85 3.48 -5.82
CA GLY A 101 18.01 4.69 -5.01
C GLY A 101 17.41 5.95 -5.65
N ASP A 102 16.69 5.81 -6.76
CA ASP A 102 15.99 6.89 -7.46
C ASP A 102 14.74 7.37 -6.71
N ALA A 103 14.23 6.57 -5.77
CA ALA A 103 13.09 6.91 -4.93
C ALA A 103 13.29 6.44 -3.48
N ILE A 104 12.64 7.12 -2.54
CA ILE A 104 12.67 6.78 -1.12
C ILE A 104 11.43 5.96 -0.78
N LEU A 105 11.63 4.79 -0.15
CA LEU A 105 10.52 3.97 0.30
C LEU A 105 9.74 4.72 1.40
N PRO A 106 8.40 4.87 1.29
CA PRO A 106 7.62 5.52 2.33
C PRO A 106 7.75 4.75 3.65
N GLU A 107 8.19 5.43 4.71
CA GLU A 107 8.18 4.86 6.05
C GLU A 107 6.74 4.82 6.57
N VAL A 108 6.07 3.70 6.33
CA VAL A 108 4.75 3.46 6.90
C VAL A 108 4.96 2.90 8.30
N PHE A 109 4.65 3.70 9.32
CA PHE A 109 4.42 3.18 10.66
C PHE A 109 3.21 2.25 10.58
N MET A 110 3.44 0.94 10.61
CA MET A 110 2.37 -0.04 10.72
C MET A 110 1.87 -0.09 12.16
N ASP A 111 1.14 0.95 12.58
CA ASP A 111 0.29 0.83 13.76
C ASP A 111 -0.90 -0.07 13.43
N ALA A 112 -1.30 -0.88 14.42
CA ALA A 112 -2.22 -2.02 14.29
C ALA A 112 -3.65 -1.68 13.81
N ALA A 113 -3.94 -0.43 13.50
CA ALA A 113 -5.20 0.02 12.92
C ALA A 113 -4.88 0.97 11.77
N GLY A 114 -5.12 0.54 10.53
CA GLY A 114 -4.76 1.29 9.33
C GLY A 114 -5.21 2.75 9.36
N VAL A 115 -4.25 3.66 9.58
CA VAL A 115 -4.33 5.08 9.24
C VAL A 115 -2.92 5.50 8.84
N GLY A 116 -2.70 5.74 7.55
CA GLY A 116 -1.43 6.25 7.06
C GLY A 116 -1.30 7.73 7.41
N MET A 117 -0.37 8.08 8.30
CA MET A 117 0.15 9.44 8.37
C MET A 117 1.39 9.53 7.49
N ALA A 118 1.32 10.36 6.45
CA ALA A 118 2.49 10.81 5.71
C ALA A 118 3.20 11.88 6.55
N ALA A 119 4.46 11.65 6.92
CA ALA A 119 5.30 12.71 7.43
C ALA A 119 5.61 13.67 6.27
N LEU A 120 4.97 14.84 6.30
CA LEU A 120 5.30 15.98 5.45
C LEU A 120 6.69 16.51 5.81
N VAL A 121 7.71 16.09 5.06
CA VAL A 121 8.97 16.85 5.00
C VAL A 121 8.76 17.93 3.96
N GLY A 122 8.58 19.17 4.44
CA GLY A 122 8.35 20.33 3.60
C GLY A 122 9.50 20.55 2.61
N SER A 123 9.13 20.71 1.35
CA SER A 123 9.85 21.54 0.38
C SER A 123 8.82 22.05 -0.61
N GLU A 124 8.53 23.34 -0.50
CA GLU A 124 7.69 24.12 -1.39
C GLU A 124 8.30 24.13 -2.81
N MET A 125 7.53 23.81 -3.84
CA MET A 125 7.28 24.68 -5.01
C MET A 125 6.32 24.02 -6.02
N SER A 126 5.43 24.84 -6.58
CA SER A 126 4.05 24.56 -6.98
C SER A 126 3.81 24.23 -8.46
N SER A 127 2.67 23.57 -8.74
CA SER A 127 1.59 23.94 -9.71
C SER A 127 0.69 22.71 -9.98
N GLU A 128 -0.47 22.58 -9.32
CA GLU A 128 -1.85 22.97 -9.75
C GLU A 128 -2.49 22.15 -10.90
N PHE A 129 -3.28 21.14 -10.52
CA PHE A 129 -4.60 20.87 -11.14
C PHE A 129 -5.48 20.10 -10.13
N ALA A 130 -6.20 20.83 -9.27
CA ALA A 130 -7.13 20.26 -8.31
C ALA A 130 -8.55 20.20 -8.90
N MET A 131 -9.12 18.99 -8.96
CA MET A 131 -10.54 18.75 -9.19
C MET A 131 -11.31 18.98 -7.88
N SER A 132 -12.16 19.99 -7.82
CA SER A 132 -13.04 20.26 -6.67
C SER A 132 -14.49 19.89 -7.01
N PHE A 133 -15.04 18.90 -6.30
CA PHE A 133 -16.49 18.64 -6.24
C PHE A 133 -17.07 19.35 -5.01
N PRO A 134 -18.10 20.20 -5.14
CA PRO A 134 -18.74 20.81 -3.98
C PRO A 134 -19.85 19.91 -3.40
N SER A 135 -19.71 19.55 -2.12
CA SER A 135 -20.81 19.05 -1.28
C SER A 135 -21.44 20.22 -0.55
N SER A 136 -22.70 20.56 -0.86
CA SER A 136 -23.48 21.54 -0.10
C SER A 136 -24.30 20.87 1.00
N SER A 137 -24.09 21.32 2.23
CA SER A 137 -24.74 20.89 3.47
C SER A 137 -26.12 21.50 3.70
N LEU A 138 -26.96 20.74 4.43
CA LEU A 138 -28.24 21.09 5.04
C LEU A 138 -28.27 22.48 5.72
N GLY A 139 -29.39 23.19 5.59
CA GLY A 139 -29.72 24.39 6.37
C GLY A 139 -31.21 24.76 6.34
N SER A 140 -31.87 24.50 7.48
CA SER A 140 -33.17 24.93 8.04
C SER A 140 -34.30 25.55 7.21
N VAL A 141 -35.48 25.01 7.50
CA VAL A 141 -36.86 25.47 7.30
C VAL A 141 -37.13 26.96 7.58
N SER A 142 -38.01 27.58 6.79
CA SER A 142 -39.02 28.51 7.29
C SER A 142 -40.21 28.57 6.32
N ALA A 143 -41.42 28.53 6.88
CA ALA A 143 -42.69 28.52 6.18
C ALA A 143 -43.13 29.94 5.83
N ASN A 144 -43.80 30.11 4.69
CA ASN A 144 -44.97 30.98 4.56
C ASN A 144 -45.75 30.68 3.28
N ALA A 145 -47.03 31.03 3.34
CA ALA A 145 -48.12 30.33 2.71
C ALA A 145 -48.78 31.12 1.56
N LEU A 146 -49.53 30.34 0.77
CA LEU A 146 -50.81 30.64 0.10
C LEU A 146 -50.89 31.43 -1.22
N SER A 147 -51.80 30.86 -2.04
CA SER A 147 -52.54 31.39 -3.20
C SER A 147 -51.79 31.33 -4.54
N GLY A 148 -52.18 30.47 -5.50
CA GLY A 148 -53.37 30.62 -6.34
C GLY A 148 -53.08 31.70 -7.39
N THR A 149 -53.08 31.49 -8.72
CA THR A 149 -54.02 30.76 -9.60
C THR A 149 -53.48 30.78 -11.05
N GLU A 150 -53.97 29.85 -11.90
CA GLU A 150 -54.13 29.93 -13.38
C GLU A 150 -52.89 30.05 -14.29
N SER A 151 -52.86 29.70 -15.59
CA SER A 151 -53.55 28.77 -16.52
C SER A 151 -52.84 28.95 -17.88
N LEU A 152 -52.99 27.99 -18.80
CA LEU A 152 -52.83 28.06 -20.28
C LEU A 152 -51.49 27.65 -20.95
N LEU A 153 -51.54 26.41 -21.48
CA LEU A 153 -51.52 26.01 -22.90
C LEU A 153 -50.41 26.45 -23.87
N GLY A 154 -49.88 25.44 -24.56
CA GLY A 154 -49.26 25.50 -25.90
C GLY A 154 -47.83 24.97 -25.87
N GLY A 155 -47.41 23.93 -26.57
CA GLY A 155 -47.96 23.24 -27.73
C GLY A 155 -46.78 22.79 -28.58
N VAL A 156 -46.70 21.49 -28.85
CA VAL A 156 -46.15 20.83 -30.05
C VAL A 156 -44.76 21.27 -30.57
N GLY A 157 -43.79 20.36 -30.41
CA GLY A 157 -43.15 19.66 -31.53
C GLY A 157 -42.28 20.43 -32.51
N ARG A 158 -41.01 20.02 -32.57
CA ARG A 158 -40.31 19.67 -33.80
C ARG A 158 -39.16 18.73 -33.47
#